data_AF-A0A8C2RE76-F1
#
_entry.id   AF-A0A8C2RE76-F1
#
_cell.length_a   1.000
_cell.length_b   1.000
_cell.length_c   1.000
_cell.angle_alpha   90.00
_cell.angle_beta   90.00
_cell.angle_gamma   90.00
#
_symmetry.space_group_name_H-M   'P 1'
#
loop_
_entity.id
_entity.type
_entity.pdbx_description
1 polymer ?
#
loop_
_entity_poly.entity_id
_entity_poly.type
_entity_poly.pdbx_seq_one_letter_code
_entity_poly.pdbx_strand_id
1 'polypeptide(L)'
;LPLSAPCLSVYTTTRSNLGAENNVDLVLNVEDFDVESKFERTVNVSVPKKTRNNGTLYAYVFLHHAGILPWNDGKQVHLVSPLTTYMVPKPEEVNLLTGGPAAQQQTEAEKRPTSALDEPVSHWRPRLTLNVMVDDFVFDGASLPADVQRYMKMIQLGKTVQYLPILFIDQLSNRVKDLMVINRSSTELPLTVSYDKISLGRLRFWIHMQDAVYSLQQFGEAARRALGAGSRGAQNSAGGAHRCPVVFQLLFDFLAFKSDISFWKKKKSMIGVSTKAVLWRCFSTVVIFLFLLDEQTSLLVLVPAGIGAAIELWKVKKALKMTITWRGLRPTFQVGDPPPPPSRPWAGPDRAPFVPQAMKYLSYLLYPLCVGGAVYSLLNIKYKSWYSWLINSFVNGVYAFGFLFMLPQLFVNYKMKSVAHLPWKAFTYKVSALTPTWSRCRLYPVDKSRVNEFGESYEEAPQRKPHTD
;
A
#
# COMPACT_ATOMS: atom_id res chain seq x y z
N LEU A 1 -38.35 4.81 16.55
CA LEU A 1 -38.74 4.17 17.83
C LEU A 1 -37.48 3.60 18.45
N PRO A 2 -37.08 4.01 19.66
CA PRO A 2 -36.33 3.09 20.51
C PRO A 2 -37.21 1.85 20.68
N LEU A 3 -36.67 0.67 20.40
CA LEU A 3 -37.32 -0.58 20.78
C LEU A 3 -37.52 -0.51 22.30
N SER A 4 -38.75 -0.63 22.80
CA SER A 4 -39.08 -0.38 24.21
C SER A 4 -38.43 -1.37 25.19
N ALA A 5 -37.71 -2.36 24.67
CA ALA A 5 -36.69 -3.17 25.31
C ALA A 5 -35.97 -3.89 24.16
N PRO A 6 -34.84 -3.37 23.65
CA PRO A 6 -34.15 -4.00 22.54
C PRO A 6 -33.45 -5.26 23.04
N CYS A 7 -33.43 -6.28 22.19
CA CYS A 7 -32.68 -7.51 22.37
C CYS A 7 -31.75 -7.69 21.17
N LEU A 8 -30.49 -8.00 21.43
CA LEU A 8 -29.49 -8.27 20.39
C LEU A 8 -29.21 -9.76 20.35
N SER A 9 -29.57 -10.39 19.24
CA SER A 9 -29.30 -11.81 19.00
C SER A 9 -28.36 -12.01 17.81
N VAL A 10 -27.30 -12.78 18.01
CA VAL A 10 -26.36 -13.20 16.99
C VAL A 10 -26.49 -14.68 16.76
N TYR A 11 -26.72 -15.03 15.51
CA TYR A 11 -26.86 -16.40 15.04
C TYR A 11 -25.84 -16.70 13.94
N THR A 12 -25.52 -17.98 13.75
CA THR A 12 -24.63 -18.42 12.68
C THR A 12 -25.30 -19.43 11.77
N THR A 13 -24.97 -19.37 10.48
CA THR A 13 -25.48 -20.31 9.49
C THR A 13 -24.55 -20.44 8.29
N THR A 14 -24.67 -21.54 7.57
CA THR A 14 -23.90 -21.81 6.33
C THR A 14 -24.58 -21.31 5.06
N ARG A 15 -25.79 -20.74 5.17
CA ARG A 15 -26.56 -20.22 4.03
C ARG A 15 -26.56 -18.70 4.02
N SER A 16 -26.60 -18.12 2.82
CA SER A 16 -26.67 -16.67 2.63
C SER A 16 -28.08 -16.08 2.80
N ASN A 17 -29.12 -16.94 2.76
CA ASN A 17 -30.51 -16.56 3.02
C ASN A 17 -31.13 -17.52 4.05
N LEU A 18 -31.87 -16.95 5.00
CA LEU A 18 -32.67 -17.68 5.98
C LEU A 18 -33.97 -18.14 5.30
N GLY A 19 -34.11 -19.44 5.06
CA GLY A 19 -35.35 -20.02 4.52
C GLY A 19 -36.31 -20.50 5.61
N ALA A 20 -35.80 -21.23 6.61
CA ALA A 20 -36.53 -21.76 7.75
C ALA A 20 -35.57 -22.00 8.94
N GLU A 21 -36.10 -22.03 10.17
CA GLU A 21 -35.38 -22.09 11.46
C GLU A 21 -34.31 -23.20 11.57
N ASN A 22 -34.43 -24.28 10.80
CA ASN A 22 -33.71 -25.54 11.01
C ASN A 22 -32.19 -25.55 10.70
N ASN A 23 -31.52 -24.40 10.45
CA ASN A 23 -30.08 -24.38 10.13
C ASN A 23 -29.35 -23.18 10.74
N VAL A 24 -29.75 -22.78 11.95
CA VAL A 24 -29.23 -21.57 12.58
C VAL A 24 -28.85 -21.88 14.02
N ASP A 25 -27.58 -21.64 14.35
CA ASP A 25 -27.04 -21.85 15.69
C ASP A 25 -26.96 -20.50 16.42
N LEU A 26 -27.62 -20.40 17.57
CA LEU A 26 -27.55 -19.22 18.43
C LEU A 26 -26.16 -19.13 19.06
N VAL A 27 -25.48 -17.99 18.86
CA VAL A 27 -24.16 -17.73 19.42
C VAL A 27 -24.26 -16.83 20.63
N LEU A 28 -24.98 -15.71 20.50
CA LEU A 28 -25.07 -14.72 21.56
C LEU A 28 -26.49 -14.17 21.61
N ASN A 29 -27.10 -14.17 22.79
CA ASN A 29 -28.34 -13.46 23.06
C ASN A 29 -28.11 -12.46 24.20
N VAL A 30 -28.47 -11.20 23.99
CA VAL A 30 -28.41 -10.13 24.99
C VAL A 30 -29.82 -9.58 25.15
N GLU A 31 -30.53 -10.07 26.16
CA GLU A 31 -31.94 -9.75 26.42
C GLU A 31 -32.13 -8.31 26.93
N ASP A 32 -31.29 -7.86 27.86
CA ASP A 32 -31.25 -6.49 28.38
C ASP A 32 -30.20 -5.65 27.62
N PHE A 33 -30.43 -5.42 26.34
CA PHE A 33 -29.48 -4.65 25.53
C PHE A 33 -29.67 -3.14 25.74
N ASP A 34 -28.76 -2.54 26.51
CA ASP A 34 -28.64 -1.08 26.61
C ASP A 34 -27.81 -0.53 25.43
N VAL A 35 -28.49 0.22 24.56
CA VAL A 35 -27.94 0.84 23.34
C VAL A 35 -26.86 1.89 23.67
N GLU A 36 -26.85 2.44 24.88
CA GLU A 36 -25.86 3.43 25.29
C GLU A 36 -24.56 2.80 25.78
N SER A 37 -24.64 1.56 26.27
CA SER A 37 -23.54 0.86 26.91
C SER A 37 -22.66 0.12 25.89
N LYS A 38 -21.35 0.32 25.99
CA LYS A 38 -20.37 -0.46 25.23
C LYS A 38 -20.14 -1.81 25.91
N PHE A 39 -20.09 -2.89 25.13
CA PHE A 39 -19.65 -4.19 25.64
C PHE A 39 -18.79 -4.98 24.65
N GLU A 40 -18.01 -5.91 25.19
CA GLU A 40 -17.22 -6.87 24.43
C GLU A 40 -17.38 -8.25 25.08
N ARG A 41 -17.82 -9.24 24.31
CA ARG A 41 -18.04 -10.62 24.78
C ARG A 41 -17.36 -11.59 23.83
N THR A 42 -16.62 -12.55 24.40
CA THR A 42 -16.00 -13.63 23.62
C THR A 42 -16.81 -14.90 23.81
N VAL A 43 -17.21 -15.52 22.70
CA VAL A 43 -18.03 -16.73 22.67
C VAL A 43 -17.38 -17.75 21.74
N ASN A 44 -17.41 -19.03 22.11
CA ASN A 44 -16.96 -20.10 21.23
C ASN A 44 -18.07 -20.48 20.25
N VAL A 45 -17.79 -20.37 18.95
CA VAL A 45 -18.72 -20.68 17.87
C VAL A 45 -18.41 -22.05 17.33
N SER A 46 -19.42 -22.91 17.24
CA SER A 46 -19.27 -24.22 16.61
C SER A 46 -19.14 -24.06 15.09
N VAL A 47 -18.17 -24.75 14.48
CA VAL A 47 -17.86 -24.66 13.05
C VAL A 47 -18.43 -25.87 12.30
N PRO A 48 -19.45 -25.66 11.44
CA PRO A 48 -20.05 -26.74 10.67
C PRO A 48 -19.04 -27.43 9.75
N LYS A 49 -19.28 -28.72 9.43
CA LYS A 49 -18.42 -29.49 8.50
C LYS A 49 -18.27 -28.81 7.13
N LYS A 50 -19.32 -28.12 6.66
CA LYS A 50 -19.29 -27.35 5.40
C LYS A 50 -18.25 -26.22 5.44
N THR A 51 -18.20 -25.47 6.54
CA THR A 51 -17.23 -24.38 6.73
C THR A 51 -15.81 -24.93 6.86
N ARG A 52 -15.62 -26.04 7.58
CA ARG A 52 -14.33 -26.76 7.65
C ARG A 52 -13.83 -27.28 6.29
N ASN A 53 -14.74 -27.56 5.37
CA ASN A 53 -14.46 -27.92 3.98
C ASN A 53 -14.44 -26.69 3.06
N ASN A 54 -13.81 -25.61 3.51
CA ASN A 54 -13.62 -24.37 2.74
C ASN A 54 -14.96 -23.68 2.35
N GLY A 55 -15.97 -23.77 3.20
CA GLY A 55 -17.26 -23.12 3.01
C GLY A 55 -17.37 -21.79 3.76
N THR A 56 -18.32 -20.94 3.37
CA THR A 56 -18.59 -19.70 4.11
C THR A 56 -19.46 -19.94 5.34
N LEU A 57 -19.16 -19.23 6.43
CA LEU A 57 -20.05 -19.07 7.57
C LEU A 57 -20.52 -17.63 7.66
N TYR A 58 -21.83 -17.44 7.83
CA TYR A 58 -22.47 -16.14 7.97
C TYR A 58 -22.92 -15.93 9.42
N ALA A 59 -22.69 -14.73 9.93
CA ALA A 59 -23.33 -14.22 11.13
C ALA A 59 -24.58 -13.42 10.74
N TYR A 60 -25.71 -13.81 11.31
CA TYR A 60 -26.95 -13.04 11.28
C TYR A 60 -27.10 -12.31 12.60
N VAL A 61 -27.15 -10.99 12.53
CA VAL A 61 -27.31 -10.14 13.69
C VAL A 61 -28.70 -9.54 13.63
N PHE A 62 -29.48 -9.77 14.68
CA PHE A 62 -30.84 -9.28 14.82
C PHE A 62 -30.94 -8.31 15.98
N LEU A 63 -31.65 -7.20 15.71
CA LEU A 63 -32.15 -6.30 16.72
C LEU A 63 -33.68 -6.41 16.72
N HIS A 64 -34.25 -6.89 17.82
CA HIS A 64 -35.69 -7.19 17.97
C HIS A 64 -36.19 -6.84 19.38
N HIS A 65 -37.48 -6.98 19.62
CA HIS A 65 -38.04 -6.79 20.96
C HIS A 65 -37.70 -7.97 21.88
N ALA A 66 -37.41 -7.67 23.15
CA ALA A 66 -37.21 -8.68 24.19
C ALA A 66 -38.45 -9.59 24.33
N GLY A 67 -38.22 -10.89 24.59
CA GLY A 67 -39.27 -11.89 24.77
C GLY A 67 -39.92 -12.44 23.49
N ILE A 68 -39.56 -11.93 22.31
CA ILE A 68 -40.05 -12.43 21.01
C ILE A 68 -38.87 -12.95 20.19
N LEU A 69 -39.02 -14.13 19.59
CA LEU A 69 -38.03 -14.67 18.65
C LEU A 69 -37.91 -13.74 17.42
N PRO A 70 -36.69 -13.48 16.90
CA PRO A 70 -36.50 -12.53 15.79
C PRO A 70 -37.42 -12.80 14.60
N TRP A 71 -37.57 -14.08 14.25
CA TRP A 71 -38.38 -14.60 13.15
C TRP A 71 -39.85 -14.17 13.18
N ASN A 72 -40.40 -13.94 14.38
CA ASN A 72 -41.80 -13.57 14.59
C ASN A 72 -41.99 -12.06 14.80
N ASP A 73 -40.90 -11.28 14.90
CA ASP A 73 -40.97 -9.83 15.07
C ASP A 73 -41.03 -9.12 13.71
N GLY A 74 -42.18 -8.54 13.36
CA GLY A 74 -42.35 -7.72 12.16
C GLY A 74 -41.47 -6.46 12.15
N LYS A 75 -41.02 -6.01 13.33
CA LYS A 75 -40.20 -4.82 13.53
C LYS A 75 -38.70 -5.13 13.72
N GLN A 76 -38.26 -6.33 13.38
CA GLN A 76 -36.84 -6.67 13.44
C GLN A 76 -36.00 -5.93 12.37
N VAL A 77 -34.76 -5.62 12.75
CA VAL A 77 -33.67 -5.24 11.85
C VAL A 77 -32.66 -6.37 11.84
N HIS A 78 -32.27 -6.82 10.65
CA HIS A 78 -31.25 -7.86 10.52
C HIS A 78 -30.15 -7.43 9.56
N LEU A 79 -28.93 -7.85 9.87
CA LEU A 79 -27.78 -7.75 8.98
C LEU A 79 -27.07 -9.09 8.87
N VAL A 80 -26.46 -9.31 7.70
CA VAL A 80 -25.70 -10.52 7.40
C VAL A 80 -24.26 -10.13 7.13
N SER A 81 -23.33 -10.78 7.83
CA SER A 81 -21.89 -10.58 7.62
C SER A 81 -21.17 -11.91 7.52
N PRO A 82 -20.29 -12.12 6.52
CA PRO A 82 -19.47 -13.32 6.46
C PRO A 82 -18.41 -13.29 7.56
N LEU A 83 -18.42 -14.34 8.40
CA LEU A 83 -17.38 -14.60 9.42
C LEU A 83 -16.13 -15.23 8.83
N THR A 84 -16.21 -15.70 7.59
CA THR A 84 -15.10 -16.32 6.87
C THR A 84 -14.70 -15.49 5.65
N THR A 85 -13.40 -15.41 5.37
CA THR A 85 -12.87 -14.76 4.17
C THR A 85 -11.90 -15.68 3.46
N TYR A 86 -11.92 -15.69 2.13
CA TYR A 86 -11.00 -16.52 1.35
C TYR A 86 -9.71 -15.76 1.09
N MET A 87 -8.58 -16.36 1.46
CA MET A 87 -7.27 -15.81 1.17
C MET A 87 -6.30 -16.94 0.82
N VAL A 88 -5.35 -16.64 -0.07
CA VAL A 88 -4.21 -17.54 -0.30
C VAL A 88 -3.35 -17.48 0.96
N PRO A 89 -3.04 -18.62 1.60
CA PRO A 89 -2.22 -18.64 2.80
C PRO A 89 -0.85 -18.05 2.48
N LYS A 90 -0.47 -16.99 3.20
CA LYS A 90 0.89 -16.45 3.10
C LYS A 90 1.84 -17.42 3.80
N PRO A 91 3.05 -17.67 3.26
CA PRO A 91 4.04 -18.48 3.96
C PRO A 91 4.33 -17.85 5.33
N GLU A 92 4.33 -18.67 6.39
CA GLU A 92 4.58 -18.17 7.75
C GLU A 92 5.97 -17.55 7.84
N GLU A 93 6.02 -16.27 8.20
CA GLU A 93 7.28 -15.54 8.43
C GLU A 93 7.84 -15.97 9.80
N VAL A 94 9.11 -16.39 9.83
CA VAL A 94 9.76 -16.93 11.04
C VAL A 94 10.82 -15.96 11.54
N ASN A 95 11.01 -15.89 12.85
CA ASN A 95 12.14 -15.15 13.43
C ASN A 95 13.43 -15.94 13.16
N LEU A 96 14.32 -15.39 12.32
CA LEU A 96 15.52 -16.09 11.83
C LEU A 96 16.48 -16.56 12.94
N LEU A 97 16.49 -15.86 14.09
CA LEU A 97 17.36 -16.17 15.23
C LEU A 97 16.67 -17.03 16.30
N THR A 98 15.36 -16.87 16.48
CA THR A 98 14.59 -17.62 17.46
C THR A 98 13.95 -18.78 16.73
N GLY A 99 14.66 -19.90 16.65
CA GLY A 99 14.19 -21.17 16.08
C GLY A 99 13.04 -21.78 16.87
N GLY A 100 11.92 -21.06 16.96
CA GLY A 100 10.68 -21.59 17.51
C GLY A 100 10.17 -22.76 16.66
N PRO A 101 9.19 -23.52 17.16
CA PRO A 101 8.66 -24.74 16.53
C PRO A 101 8.16 -24.55 15.07
N ALA A 102 7.99 -23.31 14.62
CA ALA A 102 7.69 -22.96 13.23
C ALA A 102 8.84 -23.24 12.23
N ALA A 103 10.11 -23.24 12.68
CA ALA A 103 11.25 -23.55 11.80
C ALA A 103 11.28 -25.03 11.37
N GLN A 104 10.77 -25.94 12.21
CA GLN A 104 10.61 -27.36 11.87
C GLN A 104 9.38 -27.61 10.98
N GLN A 105 8.30 -26.85 11.17
CA GLN A 105 7.11 -26.91 10.31
C GLN A 105 7.38 -26.40 8.88
N GLN A 106 8.32 -25.48 8.69
CA GLN A 106 8.76 -25.03 7.36
C GLN A 106 9.43 -26.14 6.55
N THR A 107 10.24 -27.01 7.16
CA THR A 107 10.88 -28.15 6.45
C THR A 107 9.86 -29.19 5.97
N GLU A 108 8.70 -29.29 6.65
CA GLU A 108 7.59 -30.15 6.22
C GLU A 108 6.62 -29.46 5.24
N ALA A 109 6.43 -28.14 5.35
CA ALA A 109 5.59 -27.37 4.44
C ALA A 109 6.22 -27.21 3.04
N GLU A 110 7.54 -27.07 2.96
CA GLU A 110 8.30 -27.02 1.70
C GLU A 110 8.30 -28.35 0.94
N LYS A 111 7.99 -29.47 1.63
CA LYS A 111 7.81 -30.80 1.03
C LYS A 111 6.39 -31.09 0.52
N ARG A 112 5.42 -30.20 0.74
CA ARG A 112 4.06 -30.37 0.18
C ARG A 112 4.05 -29.89 -1.28
N PRO A 113 3.40 -30.62 -2.20
CA PRO A 113 3.40 -30.26 -3.61
C PRO A 113 2.86 -28.84 -3.82
N THR A 114 3.57 -28.07 -4.65
CA THR A 114 3.37 -26.65 -4.99
C THR A 114 1.93 -26.32 -5.44
N SER A 115 1.14 -27.32 -5.82
CA SER A 115 -0.25 -27.19 -6.24
C SER A 115 -1.25 -26.90 -5.11
N ALA A 116 -0.93 -27.21 -3.85
CA ALA A 116 -1.85 -27.00 -2.72
C ALA A 116 -1.71 -25.63 -2.02
N LEU A 117 -0.68 -24.85 -2.36
CA LEU A 117 -0.38 -23.54 -1.75
C LEU A 117 -1.03 -22.36 -2.46
N ASP A 118 -1.54 -22.57 -3.69
CA ASP A 118 -2.20 -21.53 -4.50
C ASP A 118 -3.75 -21.57 -4.36
N GLU A 119 -4.30 -22.55 -3.65
CA GLU A 119 -5.74 -22.65 -3.44
C GLU A 119 -6.19 -21.69 -2.32
N PRO A 120 -7.23 -20.88 -2.55
CA PRO A 120 -7.76 -19.98 -1.53
C PRO A 120 -8.37 -20.79 -0.38
N VAL A 121 -7.85 -20.60 0.83
CA VAL A 121 -8.35 -21.25 2.06
C VAL A 121 -9.23 -20.27 2.83
N SER A 122 -10.29 -20.79 3.45
CA SER A 122 -11.18 -20.05 4.33
C SER A 122 -10.46 -19.67 5.62
N HIS A 123 -10.37 -18.37 5.87
CA HIS A 123 -9.85 -17.80 7.10
C HIS A 123 -11.02 -17.30 7.97
N TRP A 124 -10.91 -17.53 9.26
CA TRP A 124 -11.82 -17.10 10.31
C TRP A 124 -11.56 -15.64 10.71
N ARG A 125 -12.64 -14.87 10.87
CA ARG A 125 -12.63 -13.52 11.44
C ARG A 125 -12.99 -13.61 12.92
N PRO A 126 -12.02 -13.43 13.84
CA PRO A 126 -12.27 -13.61 15.26
C PRO A 126 -13.04 -12.44 15.89
N ARG A 127 -13.19 -11.29 15.21
CA ARG A 127 -13.89 -10.12 15.78
C ARG A 127 -15.08 -9.71 14.92
N LEU A 128 -16.21 -9.49 15.58
CA LEU A 128 -17.45 -8.97 15.00
C LEU A 128 -17.81 -7.66 15.70
N THR A 129 -17.53 -6.55 15.03
CA THR A 129 -17.83 -5.18 15.50
C THR A 129 -19.19 -4.71 15.03
N LEU A 130 -20.10 -4.51 15.98
CA LEU A 130 -21.49 -4.10 15.77
C LEU A 130 -21.67 -2.66 16.24
N ASN A 131 -22.32 -1.85 15.41
CA ASN A 131 -22.61 -0.47 15.71
C ASN A 131 -24.10 -0.19 15.52
N VAL A 132 -24.74 0.48 16.48
CA VAL A 132 -26.13 0.95 16.36
C VAL A 132 -26.14 2.47 16.37
N MET A 133 -26.87 3.07 15.44
CA MET A 133 -27.07 4.51 15.40
C MET A 133 -28.04 4.93 16.52
N VAL A 134 -27.59 5.83 17.39
CA VAL A 134 -28.36 6.30 18.56
C VAL A 134 -29.02 7.66 18.30
N ASP A 135 -28.44 8.46 17.41
CA ASP A 135 -28.93 9.80 17.15
C ASP A 135 -30.32 9.77 16.48
N ASP A 136 -31.30 10.45 17.07
CA ASP A 136 -32.61 10.64 16.46
C ASP A 136 -32.58 11.77 15.43
N PHE A 137 -32.73 11.43 14.16
CA PHE A 137 -32.83 12.40 13.06
C PHE A 137 -34.17 12.32 12.34
N VAL A 138 -34.70 13.49 11.96
CA VAL A 138 -35.89 13.59 11.11
C VAL A 138 -35.41 13.88 9.68
N PHE A 139 -35.77 13.01 8.74
CA PHE A 139 -35.48 13.22 7.33
C PHE A 139 -36.72 13.72 6.61
N ASP A 140 -36.55 14.70 5.73
CA ASP A 140 -37.55 14.98 4.70
C ASP A 140 -37.43 13.89 3.64
N GLY A 141 -38.54 13.21 3.33
CA GLY A 141 -38.56 11.98 2.52
C GLY A 141 -37.96 12.14 1.12
N ALA A 142 -37.92 13.37 0.60
CA ALA A 142 -37.31 13.71 -0.69
C ALA A 142 -35.77 13.90 -0.66
N SER A 143 -35.17 14.04 0.54
CA SER A 143 -33.77 14.45 0.73
C SER A 143 -32.88 13.38 1.34
N LEU A 144 -33.37 12.14 1.46
CA LEU A 144 -32.62 11.02 2.05
C LEU A 144 -31.39 10.67 1.20
N PRO A 145 -30.16 10.76 1.75
CA PRO A 145 -28.97 10.31 1.04
C PRO A 145 -29.05 8.81 0.75
N ALA A 146 -28.79 8.43 -0.50
CA ALA A 146 -28.83 7.04 -0.96
C ALA A 146 -27.94 6.10 -0.12
N ASP A 147 -26.83 6.62 0.41
CA ASP A 147 -25.86 5.86 1.22
C ASP A 147 -26.49 5.26 2.48
N VAL A 148 -27.34 6.03 3.17
CA VAL A 148 -27.99 5.63 4.43
C VAL A 148 -29.27 4.85 4.15
N GLN A 149 -29.94 5.16 3.03
CA GLN A 149 -31.19 4.50 2.63
C GLN A 149 -31.06 2.98 2.53
N ARG A 150 -29.89 2.46 2.12
CA ARG A 150 -29.63 1.01 2.04
C ARG A 150 -29.69 0.30 3.40
N TYR A 151 -29.39 1.00 4.48
CA TYR A 151 -29.36 0.45 5.84
C TYR A 151 -30.63 0.79 6.64
N MET A 152 -31.53 1.60 6.07
CA MET A 152 -32.71 2.10 6.76
C MET A 152 -33.95 1.29 6.37
N LYS A 153 -34.60 0.68 7.36
CA LYS A 153 -35.90 0.02 7.18
C LYS A 153 -37.01 0.96 7.65
N MET A 154 -37.84 1.41 6.71
CA MET A 154 -38.97 2.29 7.00
C MET A 154 -40.23 1.47 7.26
N ILE A 155 -40.99 1.88 8.26
CA ILE A 155 -42.30 1.33 8.60
C ILE A 155 -43.30 2.48 8.59
N GLN A 156 -44.45 2.25 7.95
CA GLN A 156 -45.57 3.19 8.00
C GLN A 156 -46.38 2.91 9.28
N LEU A 157 -46.41 3.88 10.19
CA LEU A 157 -47.21 3.81 11.40
C LEU A 157 -48.34 4.87 11.29
N GLY A 158 -49.49 4.44 10.76
CA GLY A 158 -50.62 5.33 10.50
C GLY A 158 -50.30 6.39 9.45
N LYS A 159 -50.30 7.67 9.86
CA LYS A 159 -50.01 8.82 8.97
C LYS A 159 -48.54 9.23 8.93
N THR A 160 -47.69 8.66 9.78
CA THR A 160 -46.26 8.99 9.86
C THR A 160 -45.38 7.83 9.41
N VAL A 161 -44.37 8.12 8.59
CA VAL A 161 -43.32 7.15 8.24
C VAL A 161 -42.21 7.26 9.27
N GLN A 162 -41.85 6.16 9.90
CA GLN A 162 -40.76 6.09 10.87
C GLN A 162 -39.74 5.04 10.43
N TYR A 163 -38.48 5.21 10.80
CA TYR A 163 -37.44 4.21 10.55
C TYR A 163 -37.11 3.41 11.81
N LEU A 164 -36.69 2.16 11.59
CA LEU A 164 -36.11 1.32 12.61
C LEU A 164 -34.64 1.68 12.86
N PRO A 165 -34.09 1.37 14.05
CA PRO A 165 -32.69 1.65 14.37
C PRO A 165 -31.73 1.11 13.30
N ILE A 166 -30.76 1.94 12.90
CA ILE A 166 -29.80 1.56 11.87
C ILE A 166 -28.68 0.77 12.55
N LEU A 167 -28.61 -0.52 12.22
CA LEU A 167 -27.50 -1.38 12.57
C LEU A 167 -26.42 -1.26 11.48
N PHE A 168 -25.15 -1.33 11.88
CA PHE A 168 -24.00 -1.33 10.98
C PHE A 168 -22.95 -2.32 11.49
N ILE A 169 -22.40 -3.14 10.60
CA ILE A 169 -21.34 -4.08 10.93
C ILE A 169 -20.04 -3.53 10.34
N ASP A 170 -19.09 -3.18 11.21
CA ASP A 170 -17.78 -2.72 10.77
C ASP A 170 -16.94 -3.92 10.33
N GLN A 171 -16.75 -4.06 9.02
CA GLN A 171 -15.90 -5.10 8.45
C GLN A 171 -14.43 -4.66 8.32
N LEU A 172 -14.15 -3.36 8.38
CA LEU A 172 -12.83 -2.77 8.14
C LEU A 172 -11.93 -2.81 9.37
N SER A 173 -12.50 -2.87 10.57
CA SER A 173 -11.75 -3.05 11.82
C SER A 173 -10.98 -4.38 11.86
N ASN A 174 -11.46 -5.39 11.12
CA ASN A 174 -10.79 -6.68 11.00
C ASN A 174 -9.52 -6.58 10.15
N ARG A 175 -8.37 -6.74 10.79
CA ARG A 175 -7.07 -6.73 10.11
C ARG A 175 -6.77 -8.10 9.51
N VAL A 176 -6.12 -8.10 8.35
CA VAL A 176 -5.69 -9.34 7.66
C VAL A 176 -4.79 -10.21 8.54
N LYS A 177 -3.97 -9.60 9.40
CA LYS A 177 -3.04 -10.31 10.30
C LYS A 177 -3.71 -11.07 11.44
N ASP A 178 -4.93 -10.68 11.80
CA ASP A 178 -5.67 -11.28 12.93
C ASP A 178 -6.57 -12.44 12.44
N LEU A 179 -6.56 -12.72 11.13
CA LEU A 179 -7.32 -13.82 10.53
C LEU A 179 -6.67 -15.17 10.86
N MET A 180 -7.49 -16.16 11.21
CA MET A 180 -7.01 -17.49 11.57
C MET A 180 -7.35 -18.50 10.47
N VAL A 181 -6.43 -19.40 10.12
CA VAL A 181 -6.71 -20.45 9.12
C VAL A 181 -7.67 -21.48 9.72
N ILE A 182 -8.74 -21.82 9.00
CA ILE A 182 -9.68 -22.86 9.43
C ILE A 182 -9.14 -24.22 9.01
N ASN A 183 -8.82 -25.06 10.00
CA ASN A 183 -8.44 -26.45 9.75
C ASN A 183 -9.66 -27.37 9.72
N ARG A 184 -9.53 -28.53 9.04
CA ARG A 184 -10.58 -29.55 9.00
C ARG A 184 -10.93 -30.12 10.39
N SER A 185 -10.01 -30.04 11.34
CA SER A 185 -10.17 -30.50 12.73
C SER A 185 -10.73 -29.43 13.68
N SER A 186 -10.78 -28.16 13.28
CA SER A 186 -11.25 -27.06 14.14
C SER A 186 -12.77 -27.13 14.30
N THR A 187 -13.25 -27.67 15.42
CA THR A 187 -14.69 -27.78 15.72
C THR A 187 -15.28 -26.53 16.35
N GLU A 188 -14.49 -25.78 17.12
CA GLU A 188 -14.90 -24.55 17.79
C GLU A 188 -13.87 -23.45 17.55
N LEU A 189 -14.32 -22.23 17.31
CA LEU A 189 -13.47 -21.06 17.14
C LEU A 189 -13.97 -19.89 17.98
N PRO A 190 -13.08 -19.11 18.60
CA PRO A 190 -13.48 -17.96 19.40
C PRO A 190 -13.97 -16.82 18.50
N LEU A 191 -15.10 -16.23 18.87
CA LEU A 191 -15.68 -15.03 18.28
C LEU A 191 -15.86 -13.97 19.36
N THR A 192 -15.15 -12.86 19.22
CA THR A 192 -15.33 -11.67 20.05
C THR A 192 -16.35 -10.74 19.38
N VAL A 193 -17.54 -10.65 19.98
CA VAL A 193 -18.59 -9.70 19.57
C VAL A 193 -18.42 -8.44 20.40
N SER A 194 -18.14 -7.32 19.73
CA SER A 194 -17.99 -6.01 20.36
C SER A 194 -19.07 -5.07 19.83
N TYR A 195 -19.78 -4.42 20.74
CA TYR A 195 -20.83 -3.47 20.44
C TYR A 195 -20.41 -2.06 20.85
N ASP A 196 -20.66 -1.07 19.99
CA ASP A 196 -20.46 0.36 20.29
C ASP A 196 -21.56 1.23 19.66
N LYS A 197 -21.79 2.42 20.19
CA LYS A 197 -22.71 3.39 19.58
C LYS A 197 -22.03 4.19 18.49
N ILE A 198 -22.78 4.55 17.45
CA ILE A 198 -22.24 5.36 16.35
C ILE A 198 -23.13 6.57 16.07
N SER A 199 -22.49 7.71 15.84
CA SER A 199 -23.17 8.92 15.38
C SER A 199 -23.36 8.90 13.86
N LEU A 200 -24.35 9.64 13.34
CA LEU A 200 -24.65 9.65 11.90
C LEU A 200 -23.45 10.08 11.04
N GLY A 201 -22.71 11.10 11.46
CA GLY A 201 -21.54 11.58 10.72
C GLY A 201 -20.45 10.51 10.63
N ARG A 202 -20.19 9.81 11.73
CA ARG A 202 -19.23 8.70 11.78
C ARG A 202 -19.71 7.52 10.96
N LEU A 203 -21.00 7.18 11.01
CA LEU A 203 -21.62 6.13 10.20
C LEU A 203 -21.43 6.40 8.71
N ARG A 204 -21.78 7.60 8.24
CA ARG A 204 -21.60 7.98 6.82
C ARG A 204 -20.15 7.92 6.38
N PHE A 205 -19.22 8.40 7.21
CA PHE A 205 -17.80 8.27 6.95
C PHE A 205 -17.37 6.81 6.78
N TRP A 206 -17.81 5.91 7.67
CA TRP A 206 -17.50 4.49 7.59
C TRP A 206 -18.11 3.81 6.36
N ILE A 207 -19.35 4.15 5.98
CA ILE A 207 -19.98 3.65 4.76
C ILE A 207 -19.13 4.04 3.54
N HIS A 208 -18.78 5.32 3.40
CA HIS A 208 -17.95 5.79 2.28
C HIS A 208 -16.55 5.16 2.28
N MET A 209 -15.94 4.98 3.44
CA MET A 209 -14.64 4.33 3.55
C MET A 209 -14.72 2.86 3.12
N GLN A 210 -15.78 2.15 3.50
CA GLN A 210 -16.01 0.77 3.09
C GLN A 210 -16.25 0.66 1.58
N ASP A 211 -17.06 1.53 1.00
CA ASP A 211 -17.29 1.55 -0.45
C ASP A 211 -16.01 1.89 -1.22
N ALA A 212 -15.19 2.82 -0.72
CA ALA A 212 -13.90 3.17 -1.32
C ALA A 212 -12.92 1.98 -1.27
N VAL A 213 -12.79 1.29 -0.14
CA VAL A 213 -11.93 0.10 -0.01
C VAL A 213 -12.42 -1.02 -0.92
N TYR A 214 -13.72 -1.28 -0.96
CA TYR A 214 -14.30 -2.31 -1.82
C TYR A 214 -14.08 -1.99 -3.30
N SER A 215 -14.27 -0.73 -3.69
CA SER A 215 -13.99 -0.24 -5.04
C SER A 215 -12.51 -0.43 -5.40
N LEU A 216 -11.57 -0.05 -4.51
CA LEU A 216 -10.13 -0.26 -4.70
C LEU A 216 -9.75 -1.74 -4.85
N GLN A 217 -10.37 -2.62 -4.07
CA GLN A 217 -10.15 -4.07 -4.19
C GLN A 217 -10.63 -4.60 -5.54
N GLN A 218 -11.83 -4.22 -5.98
CA GLN A 218 -12.35 -4.59 -7.29
C GLN A 218 -11.46 -4.08 -8.43
N PHE A 219 -10.95 -2.85 -8.32
CA PHE A 219 -9.98 -2.30 -9.28
C PHE A 219 -8.66 -3.09 -9.29
N GLY A 220 -8.13 -3.44 -8.12
CA GLY A 220 -6.90 -4.23 -7.99
C GLY A 220 -7.04 -5.63 -8.59
N GLU A 221 -8.17 -6.31 -8.36
CA GLU A 221 -8.45 -7.61 -8.97
C GLU A 221 -8.68 -7.53 -10.48
N ALA A 222 -9.39 -6.50 -10.96
CA ALA A 222 -9.57 -6.27 -12.39
C ALA A 222 -8.21 -6.05 -13.08
N ALA A 223 -7.32 -5.26 -12.46
CA ALA A 223 -5.96 -5.08 -12.94
C ALA A 223 -5.16 -6.39 -12.94
N ARG A 224 -5.27 -7.22 -11.89
CA ARG A 224 -4.61 -8.53 -11.82
C ARG A 224 -5.13 -9.49 -12.90
N ARG A 225 -6.45 -9.55 -13.15
CA ARG A 225 -7.05 -10.39 -14.21
C ARG A 225 -6.64 -9.95 -15.62
N ALA A 226 -6.67 -8.64 -15.88
CA ALA A 226 -6.26 -8.08 -17.17
C ALA A 226 -4.80 -8.38 -17.52
N LEU A 227 -3.95 -8.60 -16.50
CA LEU A 227 -2.52 -8.80 -16.65
C LEU A 227 -2.13 -10.29 -16.66
N GLY A 228 -2.89 -11.16 -15.98
CA GLY A 228 -2.69 -12.63 -16.00
C GLY A 228 -3.30 -13.31 -17.24
N ALA A 229 -4.41 -12.80 -17.76
CA ALA A 229 -4.97 -13.27 -19.03
C ALA A 229 -4.33 -12.49 -20.18
N GLY A 230 -3.25 -13.03 -20.76
CA GLY A 230 -2.60 -12.44 -21.95
C GLY A 230 -3.63 -11.99 -22.99
N SER A 231 -3.77 -10.68 -23.14
CA SER A 231 -4.42 -9.91 -24.21
C SER A 231 -5.78 -10.37 -24.78
N ARG A 232 -6.52 -11.31 -24.19
CA ARG A 232 -7.72 -11.89 -24.85
C ARG A 232 -9.07 -11.52 -24.23
N GLY A 233 -9.07 -10.85 -23.07
CA GLY A 233 -10.31 -10.38 -22.41
C GLY A 233 -10.55 -8.87 -22.43
N ALA A 234 -9.56 -8.06 -22.82
CA ALA A 234 -9.62 -6.60 -22.68
C ALA A 234 -10.23 -5.87 -23.90
N GLN A 235 -10.63 -6.58 -24.96
CA GLN A 235 -11.01 -5.95 -26.22
C GLN A 235 -12.48 -5.50 -26.30
N ASN A 236 -13.34 -5.85 -25.33
CA ASN A 236 -14.80 -5.70 -25.50
C ASN A 236 -15.42 -4.53 -24.71
N SER A 237 -14.67 -3.48 -24.38
CA SER A 237 -15.24 -2.25 -23.82
C SER A 237 -14.57 -1.02 -24.45
N ALA A 238 -15.00 -0.71 -25.67
CA ALA A 238 -14.45 0.33 -26.56
C ALA A 238 -14.56 1.78 -26.03
N GLY A 239 -14.94 2.01 -24.77
CA GLY A 239 -15.07 3.35 -24.17
C GLY A 239 -14.31 3.58 -22.86
N GLY A 240 -13.44 2.65 -22.43
CA GLY A 240 -12.87 2.66 -21.07
C GLY A 240 -11.35 2.89 -20.94
N ALA A 241 -10.57 2.82 -22.02
CA ALA A 241 -9.10 2.74 -21.93
C ALA A 241 -8.43 3.97 -21.26
N HIS A 242 -9.05 5.15 -21.37
CA HIS A 242 -8.61 6.41 -20.76
C HIS A 242 -9.12 6.62 -19.33
N ARG A 243 -9.82 5.65 -18.72
CA ARG A 243 -10.28 5.70 -17.32
C ARG A 243 -9.51 4.74 -16.41
N CYS A 244 -8.43 4.12 -16.90
CA CYS A 244 -7.58 3.23 -16.11
C CYS A 244 -6.31 3.98 -15.66
N PRO A 245 -6.17 4.33 -14.36
CA PRO A 245 -4.94 4.94 -13.82
C PRO A 245 -3.68 4.12 -14.13
N VAL A 246 -3.82 2.81 -14.27
CA VAL A 246 -2.76 1.86 -14.67
C VAL A 246 -2.15 2.22 -16.02
N VAL A 247 -2.97 2.59 -17.00
CA VAL A 247 -2.52 2.95 -18.35
C VAL A 247 -1.76 4.28 -18.32
N PHE A 248 -2.25 5.25 -17.54
CA PHE A 248 -1.56 6.52 -17.35
C PHE A 248 -0.22 6.36 -16.63
N GLN A 249 -0.16 5.53 -15.59
CA GLN A 249 1.07 5.25 -14.88
C GLN A 249 2.15 4.69 -15.81
N LEU A 250 1.81 3.66 -16.60
CA LEU A 250 2.72 3.09 -17.59
C LEU A 250 3.15 4.10 -18.67
N LEU A 251 2.24 4.96 -19.11
CA LEU A 251 2.54 6.01 -20.08
C LEU A 251 3.55 7.01 -19.51
N PHE A 252 3.38 7.45 -18.26
CA PHE A 252 4.31 8.36 -17.61
C PHE A 252 5.69 7.72 -17.38
N ASP A 253 5.73 6.45 -16.96
CA ASP A 253 6.99 5.72 -16.82
C ASP A 253 7.73 5.62 -18.18
N PHE A 254 7.00 5.32 -19.26
CA PHE A 254 7.57 5.30 -20.61
C PHE A 254 8.12 6.67 -21.06
N LEU A 255 7.38 7.76 -20.83
CA LEU A 255 7.83 9.11 -21.17
C LEU A 255 9.07 9.52 -20.35
N ALA A 256 9.12 9.13 -19.07
CA ALA A 256 10.28 9.36 -18.21
C ALA A 256 11.51 8.63 -18.76
N PHE A 257 11.39 7.35 -19.10
CA PHE A 257 12.48 6.58 -19.70
C PHE A 257 12.93 7.15 -21.04
N LYS A 258 11.99 7.55 -21.91
CA LYS A 258 12.31 8.16 -23.21
C LYS A 258 13.10 9.45 -23.06
N SER A 259 12.69 10.31 -22.13
CA SER A 259 13.37 11.58 -21.84
C SER A 259 14.81 11.33 -21.37
N ASP A 260 14.97 10.41 -20.43
CA ASP A 260 16.25 10.08 -19.82
C ASP A 260 17.24 9.43 -20.81
N ILE A 261 16.77 8.46 -21.60
CA ILE A 261 17.55 7.83 -22.67
C ILE A 261 17.97 8.88 -23.72
N SER A 262 17.06 9.77 -24.11
CA SER A 262 17.33 10.84 -25.09
C SER A 262 18.42 11.80 -24.58
N PHE A 263 18.34 12.21 -23.31
CA PHE A 263 19.33 13.06 -22.66
C PHE A 263 20.73 12.41 -22.66
N TRP A 264 20.82 11.17 -22.16
CA TRP A 264 22.07 10.44 -22.08
C TRP A 264 22.63 10.08 -23.45
N LYS A 265 21.79 9.79 -24.46
CA LYS A 265 22.26 9.55 -25.84
C LYS A 265 22.93 10.78 -26.45
N LYS A 266 22.36 11.97 -26.25
CA LYS A 266 22.86 13.23 -26.85
C LYS A 266 24.10 13.80 -26.17
N LYS A 267 24.33 13.51 -24.89
CA LYS A 267 25.46 14.06 -24.11
C LYS A 267 26.80 13.42 -24.53
N LYS A 268 27.66 14.22 -25.20
CA LYS A 268 29.03 13.84 -25.63
C LYS A 268 30.11 14.20 -24.60
N SER A 269 29.91 15.26 -23.82
CA SER A 269 30.81 15.68 -22.75
C SER A 269 30.26 15.24 -21.39
N MET A 270 31.06 14.50 -20.62
CA MET A 270 30.72 14.03 -19.27
C MET A 270 30.98 15.10 -18.19
N ILE A 271 31.42 16.29 -18.58
CA ILE A 271 31.68 17.42 -17.68
C ILE A 271 30.35 17.80 -16.99
N GLY A 272 30.38 17.84 -15.65
CA GLY A 272 29.21 18.14 -14.82
C GLY A 272 28.41 16.94 -14.30
N VAL A 273 28.70 15.70 -14.71
CA VAL A 273 28.06 14.49 -14.17
C VAL A 273 29.02 13.77 -13.22
N SER A 274 28.62 13.60 -11.96
CA SER A 274 29.42 12.90 -10.96
C SER A 274 29.31 11.37 -11.14
N THR A 275 30.41 10.71 -11.50
CA THR A 275 30.48 9.24 -11.65
C THR A 275 30.07 8.52 -10.37
N LYS A 276 30.44 9.05 -9.20
CA LYS A 276 30.04 8.49 -7.89
C LYS A 276 28.53 8.55 -7.67
N ALA A 277 27.88 9.63 -8.12
CA ALA A 277 26.43 9.76 -8.02
C ALA A 277 25.70 8.80 -8.98
N VAL A 278 26.21 8.62 -10.20
CA VAL A 278 25.65 7.67 -11.18
C VAL A 278 25.75 6.23 -10.67
N LEU A 279 26.91 5.84 -10.12
CA LEU A 279 27.11 4.51 -9.54
C LEU A 279 26.18 4.26 -8.35
N TRP A 280 26.06 5.25 -7.45
CA TRP A 280 25.17 5.16 -6.29
C TRP A 280 23.70 5.03 -6.68
N ARG A 281 23.25 5.80 -7.69
CA ARG A 281 21.87 5.71 -8.20
C ARG A 281 21.61 4.34 -8.82
N CYS A 282 22.55 3.79 -9.59
CA CYS A 282 22.42 2.45 -10.13
C CYS A 282 22.32 1.39 -9.02
N PHE A 283 23.21 1.42 -8.04
CA PHE A 283 23.17 0.52 -6.89
C PHE A 283 21.83 0.59 -6.15
N SER A 284 21.36 1.80 -5.85
CA SER A 284 20.09 2.04 -5.15
C SER A 284 18.89 1.46 -5.93
N THR A 285 18.82 1.72 -7.24
CA THR A 285 17.72 1.23 -8.09
C THR A 285 17.73 -0.30 -8.21
N VAL A 286 18.92 -0.92 -8.30
CA VAL A 286 19.05 -2.38 -8.35
C VAL A 286 18.60 -3.02 -7.03
N VAL A 287 19.00 -2.47 -5.89
CA VAL A 287 18.55 -2.95 -4.57
C VAL A 287 17.03 -2.85 -4.43
N ILE A 288 16.43 -1.73 -4.85
CA ILE A 288 14.96 -1.55 -4.83
C ILE A 288 14.27 -2.55 -5.76
N PHE A 289 14.81 -2.81 -6.95
CA PHE A 289 14.26 -3.82 -7.86
C PHE A 289 14.32 -5.23 -7.26
N LEU A 290 15.44 -5.62 -6.66
CA LEU A 290 15.58 -6.92 -5.99
C LEU A 290 14.59 -7.08 -4.83
N PHE A 291 14.33 -6.01 -4.09
CA PHE A 291 13.31 -5.99 -3.05
C PHE A 291 11.90 -6.18 -3.61
N LEU A 292 11.54 -5.46 -4.67
CA LEU A 292 10.23 -5.61 -5.32
C LEU A 292 10.03 -7.02 -5.89
N LEU A 293 11.12 -7.67 -6.31
CA LEU A 293 11.14 -9.05 -6.79
C LEU A 293 10.97 -10.06 -5.64
N ASP A 294 11.63 -9.85 -4.49
CA ASP A 294 11.50 -10.69 -3.28
C ASP A 294 10.09 -10.62 -2.67
N GLU A 295 9.50 -9.43 -2.67
CA GLU A 295 8.16 -9.17 -2.10
C GLU A 295 7.01 -9.68 -3.00
N GLN A 296 7.32 -10.26 -4.18
CA GLN A 296 6.35 -10.72 -5.18
C GLN A 296 5.32 -9.64 -5.54
N THR A 297 5.80 -8.41 -5.76
CA THR A 297 4.94 -7.29 -6.11
C THR A 297 4.28 -7.47 -7.48
N SER A 298 3.22 -6.71 -7.75
CA SER A 298 2.52 -6.79 -9.03
C SER A 298 3.47 -6.53 -10.20
N LEU A 299 3.35 -7.36 -11.26
CA LEU A 299 4.15 -7.21 -12.48
C LEU A 299 4.09 -5.78 -13.06
N LEU A 300 3.00 -5.07 -12.81
CA LEU A 300 2.81 -3.68 -13.20
C LEU A 300 3.86 -2.73 -12.61
N VAL A 301 4.30 -2.95 -11.37
CA VAL A 301 5.32 -2.13 -10.72
C VAL A 301 6.72 -2.72 -10.97
N LEU A 302 6.81 -4.06 -11.03
CA LEU A 302 8.07 -4.76 -11.22
C LEU A 302 8.69 -4.52 -12.61
N VAL A 303 7.87 -4.50 -13.67
CA VAL A 303 8.36 -4.34 -15.05
C VAL A 303 8.98 -2.96 -15.29
N PRO A 304 8.32 -1.83 -14.97
CA PRO A 304 8.95 -0.51 -15.06
C PRO A 304 10.18 -0.38 -14.18
N ALA A 305 10.16 -0.92 -12.95
CA ALA A 305 11.33 -0.90 -12.06
C ALA A 305 12.53 -1.67 -12.66
N GLY A 306 12.28 -2.83 -13.27
CA GLY A 306 13.31 -3.62 -13.96
C GLY A 306 13.88 -2.93 -15.18
N ILE A 307 13.03 -2.31 -16.01
CA ILE A 307 13.46 -1.48 -17.15
C ILE A 307 14.31 -0.30 -16.66
N GLY A 308 13.89 0.36 -15.58
CA GLY A 308 14.65 1.44 -14.94
C GLY A 308 16.03 0.99 -14.44
N ALA A 309 16.12 -0.17 -13.80
CA ALA A 309 17.39 -0.76 -13.36
C ALA A 309 18.34 -1.05 -14.54
N ALA A 310 17.81 -1.60 -15.63
CA ALA A 310 18.59 -1.84 -16.86
C ALA A 310 19.10 -0.55 -17.51
N ILE A 311 18.27 0.51 -17.52
CA ILE A 311 18.66 1.84 -18.02
C ILE A 311 19.79 2.44 -17.16
N GLU A 312 19.70 2.34 -15.83
CA GLU A 312 20.76 2.83 -14.93
C GLU A 312 22.09 2.06 -15.11
N LEU A 313 22.03 0.74 -15.29
CA LEU A 313 23.20 -0.08 -15.63
C LEU A 313 23.84 0.37 -16.95
N TRP A 314 23.03 0.67 -17.97
CA TRP A 314 23.50 1.21 -19.24
C TRP A 314 24.19 2.58 -19.07
N LYS A 315 23.65 3.46 -18.22
CA LYS A 315 24.27 4.76 -17.91
C LYS A 315 25.63 4.58 -17.23
N VAL A 316 25.76 3.66 -16.27
CA VAL A 316 27.04 3.35 -15.62
C VAL A 316 28.06 2.87 -16.64
N LYS A 317 27.68 1.92 -17.51
CA LYS A 317 28.55 1.44 -18.60
C LYS A 317 29.03 2.58 -19.50
N LYS A 318 28.14 3.51 -19.84
CA LYS A 318 28.46 4.68 -20.66
C LYS A 318 29.34 5.70 -19.92
N ALA A 319 29.05 5.97 -18.64
CA ALA A 319 29.78 6.94 -17.82
C ALA A 319 31.21 6.50 -17.54
N LEU A 320 31.44 5.20 -17.34
CA LEU A 320 32.77 4.62 -17.13
C LEU A 320 33.57 4.40 -18.42
N LYS A 321 33.00 4.71 -19.61
CA LYS A 321 33.58 4.40 -20.93
C LYS A 321 34.18 2.99 -20.98
N MET A 322 33.46 2.02 -20.41
CA MET A 322 33.99 0.67 -20.21
C MET A 322 34.19 0.00 -21.57
N THR A 323 35.44 -0.15 -22.00
CA THR A 323 35.78 -0.85 -23.24
C THR A 323 36.05 -2.30 -22.88
N ILE A 324 35.03 -3.16 -23.05
CA ILE A 324 35.17 -4.59 -22.81
C ILE A 324 35.94 -5.18 -23.99
N THR A 325 37.24 -5.38 -23.82
CA THR A 325 38.06 -6.12 -24.78
C THR A 325 38.06 -7.59 -24.39
N TRP A 326 37.63 -8.44 -25.32
CA TRP A 326 37.67 -9.89 -25.16
C TRP A 326 39.06 -10.40 -25.55
N ARG A 327 39.84 -10.90 -24.59
CA ARG A 327 41.02 -11.75 -24.84
C ARG A 327 40.68 -13.18 -24.40
N GLY A 328 40.27 -14.02 -25.33
CA GLY A 328 39.93 -15.43 -25.05
C GLY A 328 38.65 -15.60 -24.21
N LEU A 329 38.71 -16.37 -23.12
CA LEU A 329 37.57 -16.71 -22.24
C LEU A 329 37.39 -15.81 -21.00
N ARG A 330 38.23 -14.79 -20.80
CA ARG A 330 38.13 -13.87 -19.65
C ARG A 330 37.89 -12.43 -20.14
N PRO A 331 36.76 -11.80 -19.78
CA PRO A 331 36.55 -10.39 -20.10
C PRO A 331 37.52 -9.54 -19.26
N THR A 332 38.43 -8.81 -19.92
CA THR A 332 39.32 -7.86 -19.24
C THR A 332 38.68 -6.49 -19.30
N PHE A 333 38.27 -5.96 -18.15
CA PHE A 333 37.66 -4.63 -18.04
C PHE A 333 38.75 -3.57 -18.11
N GLN A 334 38.94 -2.94 -19.27
CA GLN A 334 39.74 -1.72 -19.37
C GLN A 334 38.83 -0.54 -19.04
N VAL A 335 38.92 -0.06 -17.80
CA VAL A 335 38.34 1.23 -17.38
C VAL A 335 39.26 2.29 -17.98
N GLY A 336 38.75 3.06 -18.95
CA GLY A 336 39.50 4.21 -19.48
C GLY A 336 39.77 5.23 -18.36
N ASP A 337 40.77 6.08 -18.54
CA ASP A 337 41.19 7.04 -17.52
C ASP A 337 39.99 7.71 -16.85
N PRO A 338 39.94 7.74 -15.50
CA PRO A 338 38.88 8.44 -14.80
C PRO A 338 38.80 9.86 -15.37
N PRO A 339 37.60 10.35 -15.76
CA PRO A 339 37.48 11.76 -16.09
C PRO A 339 38.07 12.57 -14.93
N PRO A 340 38.79 13.68 -15.21
CA PRO A 340 39.39 14.49 -14.16
C PRO A 340 38.33 14.76 -13.09
N PRO A 341 38.71 14.73 -11.79
CA PRO A 341 37.76 15.02 -10.72
C PRO A 341 37.04 16.32 -11.09
N PRO A 342 35.71 16.38 -10.97
CA PRO A 342 34.97 17.54 -11.44
C PRO A 342 35.58 18.78 -10.80
N SER A 343 36.32 19.56 -11.60
CA SER A 343 36.61 20.95 -11.28
C SER A 343 35.24 21.59 -11.27
N ARG A 344 34.62 21.64 -10.08
CA ARG A 344 33.29 22.20 -9.88
C ARG A 344 33.39 23.66 -10.33
N PRO A 345 32.90 24.06 -11.52
CA PRO A 345 33.12 25.43 -12.01
C PRO A 345 32.37 26.45 -11.12
N TRP A 346 31.45 25.95 -10.28
CA TRP A 346 30.58 26.68 -9.38
C TRP A 346 31.02 26.70 -7.91
N ALA A 347 32.06 25.95 -7.54
CA ALA A 347 32.65 26.08 -6.21
C ALA A 347 33.81 27.07 -6.33
N GLY A 348 33.56 28.34 -5.96
CA GLY A 348 34.68 29.24 -5.67
C GLY A 348 35.63 28.59 -4.66
N PRO A 349 36.90 29.05 -4.58
CA PRO A 349 37.94 28.49 -3.71
C PRO A 349 37.47 28.24 -2.27
N ASP A 350 36.54 29.06 -1.77
CA ASP A 350 36.04 29.02 -0.39
C ASP A 350 34.96 27.97 -0.08
N ARG A 351 34.33 27.34 -1.09
CA ARG A 351 33.14 26.46 -0.90
C ARG A 351 33.44 24.96 -0.95
N ALA A 352 34.62 24.56 -1.41
CA ALA A 352 35.00 23.15 -1.59
C ALA A 352 35.26 22.34 -0.30
N PRO A 353 35.79 22.88 0.81
CA PRO A 353 36.24 22.05 1.94
C PRO A 353 35.11 21.63 2.90
N PHE A 354 33.97 22.33 2.91
CA PHE A 354 32.91 22.08 3.89
C PHE A 354 32.00 20.88 3.56
N VAL A 355 31.77 20.59 2.28
CA VAL A 355 30.92 19.45 1.86
C VAL A 355 31.55 18.10 2.21
N PRO A 356 32.85 17.85 1.95
CA PRO A 356 33.51 16.61 2.38
C PRO A 356 33.49 16.42 3.90
N GLN A 357 33.68 17.51 4.65
CA GLN A 357 33.71 17.46 6.12
C GLN A 357 32.34 17.11 6.71
N ALA A 358 31.26 17.75 6.22
CA ALA A 358 29.89 17.45 6.64
C ALA A 358 29.48 16.01 6.29
N MET A 359 29.87 15.51 5.11
CA MET A 359 29.61 14.13 4.70
C MET A 359 30.34 13.13 5.59
N LYS A 360 31.57 13.44 6.04
CA LYS A 360 32.35 12.58 6.94
C LYS A 360 31.69 12.44 8.32
N TYR A 361 31.35 13.56 8.97
CA TYR A 361 30.68 13.52 10.27
C TYR A 361 29.31 12.85 10.20
N LEU A 362 28.55 13.12 9.15
CA LEU A 362 27.24 12.52 8.97
C LEU A 362 27.33 11.01 8.71
N SER A 363 28.37 10.54 8.01
CA SER A 363 28.61 9.11 7.82
C SER A 363 28.94 8.37 9.12
N TYR A 364 29.66 9.00 10.06
CA TYR A 364 29.93 8.41 11.38
C TYR A 364 28.68 8.19 12.22
N LEU A 365 27.63 8.99 12.02
CA LEU A 365 26.33 8.79 12.66
C LEU A 365 25.49 7.76 11.88
N LEU A 366 25.53 7.82 10.55
CA LEU A 366 24.65 7.00 9.71
C LEU A 366 25.05 5.53 9.67
N TYR A 367 26.35 5.21 9.60
CA TYR A 367 26.80 3.82 9.59
C TYR A 367 26.35 3.04 10.84
N PRO A 368 26.56 3.50 12.08
CA PRO A 368 26.08 2.78 13.26
C PRO A 368 24.56 2.76 13.34
N LEU A 369 23.85 3.78 12.84
CA LEU A 369 22.39 3.76 12.78
C LEU A 369 21.87 2.70 11.79
N CYS A 370 22.49 2.56 10.61
CA CYS A 370 22.13 1.53 9.64
C CYS A 370 22.43 0.13 10.17
N VAL A 371 23.60 -0.07 10.78
CA VAL A 371 24.00 -1.35 11.38
C VAL A 371 23.10 -1.70 12.57
N GLY A 372 22.84 -0.75 13.47
CA GLY A 372 21.93 -0.91 14.60
C GLY A 372 20.50 -1.21 14.14
N GLY A 373 20.02 -0.53 13.09
CA GLY A 373 18.74 -0.80 12.47
C GLY A 373 18.65 -2.20 11.87
N ALA A 374 19.69 -2.66 11.17
CA ALA A 374 19.76 -4.02 10.62
C ALA A 374 19.78 -5.10 11.70
N VAL A 375 20.52 -4.88 12.80
CA VAL A 375 20.55 -5.78 13.96
C VAL A 375 19.20 -5.80 14.69
N TYR A 376 18.60 -4.63 14.92
CA TYR A 376 17.27 -4.52 15.53
C TYR A 376 16.20 -5.24 14.71
N SER A 377 16.24 -5.04 13.38
CA SER A 377 15.38 -5.73 12.41
C SER A 377 15.56 -7.25 12.51
N LEU A 378 16.81 -7.75 12.57
CA LEU A 378 17.08 -9.18 12.68
C LEU A 378 16.52 -9.80 13.98
N LEU A 379 16.52 -9.05 15.08
CA LEU A 379 16.08 -9.53 16.40
C LEU A 379 14.56 -9.50 16.58
N ASN A 380 13.88 -8.49 16.02
CA ASN A 380 12.47 -8.21 16.34
C ASN A 380 11.49 -8.49 15.19
N ILE A 381 11.97 -8.60 13.95
CA ILE A 381 11.13 -8.74 12.76
C ILE A 381 11.26 -10.16 12.19
N LYS A 382 10.12 -10.74 11.82
CA LYS A 382 10.03 -12.05 11.17
C LYS A 382 10.34 -11.89 9.69
N TYR A 383 11.14 -12.80 9.13
CA TYR A 383 11.51 -12.80 7.71
C TYR A 383 11.28 -14.18 7.09
N LYS A 384 11.09 -14.21 5.77
CA LYS A 384 10.95 -15.46 5.01
C LYS A 384 12.28 -16.23 4.90
N SER A 385 13.39 -15.51 4.77
CA SER A 385 14.72 -16.08 4.59
C SER A 385 15.82 -15.06 4.95
N TRP A 386 17.05 -15.55 5.11
CA TRP A 386 18.24 -14.70 5.25
C TRP A 386 18.44 -13.72 4.08
N TYR A 387 18.06 -14.14 2.86
CA TYR A 387 18.08 -13.28 1.69
C TYR A 387 17.10 -12.11 1.83
N SER A 388 15.87 -12.40 2.27
CA SER A 388 14.84 -11.37 2.47
C SER A 388 15.24 -10.36 3.56
N TRP A 389 15.86 -10.82 4.65
CA TRP A 389 16.42 -9.93 5.68
C TRP A 389 17.54 -9.03 5.12
N LEU A 390 18.46 -9.60 4.33
CA LEU A 390 19.58 -8.86 3.77
C LEU A 390 19.11 -7.78 2.79
N ILE A 391 18.17 -8.11 1.90
CA ILE A 391 17.59 -7.15 0.95
C ILE A 391 16.79 -6.07 1.69
N ASN A 392 15.97 -6.41 2.68
CA ASN A 392 15.26 -5.43 3.51
C ASN A 392 16.23 -4.47 4.22
N SER A 393 17.35 -4.99 4.74
CA SER A 393 18.40 -4.19 5.38
C SER A 393 19.07 -3.24 4.38
N PHE A 394 19.38 -3.72 3.17
CA PHE A 394 19.94 -2.86 2.11
C PHE A 394 18.97 -1.78 1.67
N VAL A 395 17.67 -2.07 1.53
CA VAL A 395 16.65 -1.08 1.16
C VAL A 395 16.54 0.02 2.21
N ASN A 396 16.45 -0.35 3.49
CA ASN A 396 16.43 0.62 4.59
C ASN A 396 17.70 1.48 4.61
N GLY A 397 18.86 0.87 4.37
CA GLY A 397 20.13 1.58 4.19
C GLY A 397 20.07 2.55 3.01
N VAL A 398 19.66 2.10 1.82
CA VAL A 398 19.52 2.92 0.61
C VAL A 398 18.59 4.09 0.83
N TYR A 399 17.48 3.93 1.55
CA TYR A 399 16.58 5.04 1.89
C TYR A 399 17.25 6.04 2.83
N ALA A 400 17.98 5.57 3.85
CA ALA A 400 18.70 6.44 4.79
C ALA A 400 19.85 7.21 4.10
N PHE A 401 20.63 6.54 3.25
CA PHE A 401 21.68 7.17 2.44
C PHE A 401 21.10 8.06 1.33
N GLY A 402 19.94 7.71 0.76
CA GLY A 402 19.24 8.53 -0.24
C GLY A 402 18.83 9.89 0.33
N PHE A 403 18.32 9.90 1.56
CA PHE A 403 18.09 11.14 2.31
C PHE A 403 19.39 11.93 2.54
N LEU A 404 20.47 11.23 2.89
CA LEU A 404 21.78 11.86 3.08
C LEU A 404 22.29 12.55 1.81
N PHE A 405 22.14 11.94 0.64
CA PHE A 405 22.54 12.58 -0.63
C PHE A 405 21.69 13.81 -1.00
N MET A 406 20.49 13.96 -0.43
CA MET A 406 19.67 15.17 -0.58
C MET A 406 20.07 16.29 0.40
N LEU A 407 20.68 15.97 1.55
CA LEU A 407 21.07 16.95 2.57
C LEU A 407 22.08 18.02 2.08
N PRO A 408 23.11 17.71 1.27
CA PRO A 408 23.97 18.73 0.69
C PRO A 408 23.20 19.78 -0.11
N GLN A 409 22.12 19.40 -0.80
CA GLN A 409 21.29 20.35 -1.53
C GLN A 409 20.57 21.30 -0.56
N LEU A 410 20.03 20.78 0.55
CA LEU A 410 19.39 21.59 1.59
C LEU A 410 20.38 22.53 2.29
N PHE A 411 21.57 22.03 2.63
CA PHE A 411 22.63 22.81 3.27
C PHE A 411 23.16 23.93 2.37
N VAL A 412 23.38 23.63 1.08
CA VAL A 412 23.78 24.64 0.09
C VAL A 412 22.67 25.66 -0.10
N ASN A 413 21.41 25.23 -0.21
CA ASN A 413 20.28 26.15 -0.36
C ASN A 413 20.10 27.04 0.89
N TYR A 414 20.31 26.50 2.10
CA TYR A 414 20.27 27.25 3.35
C TYR A 414 21.41 28.26 3.46
N LYS A 415 22.65 27.86 3.15
CA LYS A 415 23.82 28.76 3.18
C LYS A 415 23.76 29.85 2.12
N MET A 416 23.20 29.55 0.93
CA MET A 416 23.10 30.50 -0.18
C MET A 416 21.84 31.37 -0.11
N LYS A 417 20.90 31.12 0.84
CA LYS A 417 19.57 31.75 0.91
C LYS A 417 18.83 31.76 -0.46
N SER A 418 19.10 30.76 -1.32
CA SER A 418 18.50 30.65 -2.66
C SER A 418 18.37 29.17 -3.06
N VAL A 419 17.32 28.85 -3.82
CA VAL A 419 17.08 27.49 -4.33
C VAL A 419 17.56 27.41 -5.79
N ALA A 420 18.29 26.34 -6.13
CA ALA A 420 18.66 26.07 -7.53
C ALA A 420 17.39 25.94 -8.37
N HIS A 421 17.43 26.37 -9.63
CA HIS A 421 16.30 26.27 -10.55
C HIS A 421 15.73 24.84 -10.58
N LEU A 422 14.57 24.63 -9.95
CA LEU A 422 13.84 23.38 -10.04
C LEU A 422 13.29 23.25 -11.48
N PRO A 423 13.46 22.10 -12.16
CA PRO A 423 12.81 21.86 -13.45
C PRO A 423 11.29 21.85 -13.25
N TRP A 424 10.67 23.02 -13.41
CA TRP A 424 9.25 23.27 -13.16
C TRP A 424 8.35 22.27 -13.88
N LYS A 425 8.75 21.84 -15.09
CA LYS A 425 8.06 20.80 -15.86
C LYS A 425 8.05 19.45 -15.14
N ALA A 426 9.18 18.97 -14.63
CA ALA A 426 9.25 17.65 -13.97
C ALA A 426 8.50 17.62 -12.63
N PHE A 427 8.49 18.74 -11.89
CA PHE A 427 7.80 18.83 -10.61
C PHE A 427 6.27 19.02 -10.77
N THR A 428 5.83 19.81 -11.76
CA THR A 428 4.40 19.96 -12.07
C THR A 428 3.75 18.65 -12.50
N TYR A 429 4.44 17.79 -13.25
CA TYR A 429 3.92 16.46 -13.60
C TYR A 429 3.82 15.49 -12.42
N LYS A 430 4.66 15.64 -11.38
CA LYS A 430 4.67 14.74 -10.21
C LYS A 430 3.76 15.21 -9.07
N VAL A 431 3.55 16.53 -8.94
CA VAL A 431 2.75 17.16 -7.87
C VAL A 431 1.27 17.27 -8.24
N SER A 432 0.92 17.35 -9.52
CA SER A 432 -0.49 17.41 -9.95
C SER A 432 -1.31 16.14 -9.63
N ALA A 433 -0.65 15.05 -9.21
CA ALA A 433 -1.28 13.82 -8.73
C ALA A 433 -1.69 13.83 -7.24
N LEU A 434 -1.28 14.85 -6.46
CA LEU A 434 -1.60 14.99 -5.03
C LEU A 434 -2.10 16.43 -4.76
N THR A 435 -3.42 16.61 -4.84
CA THR A 435 -4.34 17.62 -4.24
C THR A 435 -3.85 19.00 -3.70
N PRO A 436 -4.75 20.01 -3.63
CA PRO A 436 -4.42 21.43 -3.76
C PRO A 436 -4.04 22.07 -2.42
N THR A 437 -2.75 22.12 -2.08
CA THR A 437 -2.25 22.93 -0.96
C THR A 437 -0.92 23.60 -1.33
N TRP A 438 -0.90 24.30 -2.47
CA TRP A 438 0.31 24.97 -2.96
C TRP A 438 0.37 26.48 -2.71
N SER A 439 -0.59 27.05 -1.98
CA SER A 439 -0.72 28.50 -1.82
C SER A 439 0.23 29.14 -0.80
N ARG A 440 1.08 28.38 -0.08
CA ARG A 440 1.88 28.92 1.04
C ARG A 440 3.38 28.62 1.06
N CYS A 441 3.94 27.91 0.09
CA CYS A 441 5.39 27.62 0.09
C CYS A 441 6.17 28.54 -0.84
N ARG A 442 6.38 29.81 -0.44
CA ARG A 442 7.46 30.66 -0.99
C ARG A 442 8.48 30.90 0.10
N LEU A 443 9.51 30.05 0.19
CA LEU A 443 10.57 30.26 1.20
C LEU A 443 11.82 30.99 0.68
N TYR A 444 12.16 30.98 -0.61
CA TYR A 444 13.34 31.73 -1.11
C TYR A 444 13.26 32.09 -2.62
N PRO A 445 13.90 33.19 -3.08
CA PRO A 445 14.00 33.54 -4.50
C PRO A 445 14.85 32.52 -5.29
N VAL A 446 14.46 32.29 -6.55
CA VAL A 446 15.13 31.37 -7.49
C VAL A 446 16.22 32.13 -8.25
N ASP A 447 17.45 31.63 -8.22
CA ASP A 447 18.60 32.22 -8.90
C ASP A 447 18.79 31.62 -10.30
N LYS A 448 18.70 32.45 -11.35
CA LYS A 448 18.68 32.06 -12.77
C LYS A 448 20.06 31.76 -13.35
N SER A 449 21.12 32.22 -12.67
CA SER A 449 22.50 31.93 -13.05
C SER A 449 22.91 30.49 -12.72
N ARG A 450 22.26 29.88 -11.70
CA ARG A 450 22.63 28.56 -11.16
C ARG A 450 22.31 27.41 -12.10
N VAL A 451 23.32 26.59 -12.35
CA VAL A 451 23.24 25.33 -13.07
C VAL A 451 22.44 24.29 -12.28
N ASN A 452 21.45 23.65 -12.90
CA ASN A 452 20.64 22.59 -12.29
C ASN A 452 21.41 21.25 -12.18
N GLU A 453 20.80 20.22 -11.58
CA GLU A 453 21.39 18.87 -11.43
C GLU A 453 21.73 18.17 -12.76
N PHE A 454 21.29 18.73 -13.89
CA PHE A 454 21.52 18.24 -15.25
C PHE A 454 22.63 19.01 -15.98
N GLY A 455 23.15 20.09 -15.40
CA GLY A 455 24.23 20.88 -16.01
C GLY A 455 23.75 22.06 -16.85
N GLU A 456 22.49 22.51 -16.73
CA GLU A 456 21.94 23.65 -17.48
C GLU A 456 21.66 24.88 -16.59
N SER A 457 22.15 26.06 -17.00
CA SER A 457 21.78 27.40 -16.49
C SER A 457 21.13 28.23 -17.62
N TYR A 458 20.24 29.17 -17.28
CA TYR A 458 19.50 29.95 -18.29
C TYR A 458 20.37 30.95 -19.08
N GLU A 459 21.59 31.26 -18.63
CA GLU A 459 22.39 32.37 -19.19
C GLU A 459 23.47 32.00 -20.23
N GLU A 460 23.55 30.77 -20.74
CA GLU A 460 24.45 30.48 -21.88
C GLU A 460 23.70 30.13 -23.18
N ALA A 461 23.41 31.20 -23.92
CA ALA A 461 23.65 31.24 -25.35
C ALA A 461 24.05 32.68 -25.74
N PRO A 462 25.34 33.07 -25.69
CA PRO A 462 25.76 34.23 -26.45
C PRO A 462 25.63 33.89 -27.93
N GLN A 463 24.78 34.63 -28.66
CA GLN A 463 24.76 34.63 -30.11
C GLN A 463 26.20 34.83 -30.61
N ARG A 464 26.74 33.82 -31.32
CA ARG A 464 27.92 34.05 -32.18
C ARG A 464 27.50 35.09 -33.21
N LYS A 465 28.01 36.31 -33.10
CA LYS A 465 28.00 37.25 -34.23
C LYS A 465 28.79 36.59 -35.37
N PRO A 466 28.28 36.57 -36.61
CA PRO A 466 29.10 36.16 -37.73
C PRO A 466 30.25 37.15 -37.87
N HIS A 467 31.49 36.65 -37.88
CA HIS A 467 32.62 37.42 -38.38
C HIS A 467 32.41 37.60 -39.89
N THR A 468 32.33 38.85 -40.32
CA THR A 468 32.46 39.25 -41.73
C THR A 468 33.91 39.09 -42.11
N ASP A 469 34.17 38.29 -43.14
CA ASP A 469 35.19 38.55 -44.17
C ASP A 469 34.51 38.40 -45.53
#